data_AF-A0A1Z8SQY2-F1
#
_entry.id   AF-A0A1Z8SQY2-F1
#
_cell.length_a   1.000
_cell.length_b   1.000
_cell.length_c   1.000
_cell.angle_alpha   90.00
_cell.angle_beta   90.00
_cell.angle_gamma   90.00
#
_symmetry.space_group_name_H-M   'P 1'
#
loop_
_entity.id
_entity.type
_entity.pdbx_description
1 polymer ?
#
loop_
_entity_poly.entity_id
_entity_poly.type
_entity_poly.pdbx_seq_one_letter_code
_entity_poly.pdbx_strand_id
1 'polypeptide(L)' 'MLLYREEYYQPEKEDAKGLAEVIVAKHRKGQTGSVMLSFRGETLSFANPPLPSDTF' A
#
# COMPACT_ATOMS: atom_id res chain seq x y z
N MET A 1 -8.77 1.59 -10.24
CA MET A 1 -7.94 1.72 -9.03
C MET A 1 -8.74 1.12 -7.89
N LEU A 2 -8.13 0.22 -7.13
CA LEU A 2 -8.73 -0.44 -5.98
C LEU A 2 -7.79 -0.22 -4.78
N LEU A 3 -8.38 -0.18 -3.58
CA LEU A 3 -7.65 -0.04 -2.32
C LEU A 3 -7.90 -1.29 -1.49
N TYR A 4 -6.83 -1.93 -1.03
CA TYR A 4 -6.88 -3.06 -0.14
C TYR A 4 -6.06 -2.77 1.12
N ARG A 5 -6.68 -2.96 2.29
CA ARG A 5 -6.05 -2.76 3.60
C ARG A 5 -6.07 -4.07 4.35
N GLU A 6 -4.96 -4.77 4.34
CA GLU A 6 -4.84 -6.09 4.98
C GLU A 6 -5.06 -6.00 6.50
N GLU A 7 -4.63 -4.89 7.13
CA GLU A 7 -4.90 -4.57 8.55
C GLU A 7 -6.38 -4.68 8.94
N TYR A 8 -7.31 -4.26 8.07
CA TYR A 8 -8.75 -4.26 8.39
C TYR A 8 -9.34 -5.68 8.40
N TYR A 9 -8.80 -6.58 7.59
CA TYR A 9 -9.30 -7.95 7.46
C TYR A 9 -8.52 -8.96 8.30
N GLN A 10 -7.26 -8.67 8.65
CA GLN A 10 -6.35 -9.53 9.39
C GLN A 10 -5.66 -8.75 10.51
N PRO A 11 -6.35 -8.50 11.64
CA PRO A 11 -5.81 -7.69 12.74
C PRO A 11 -4.60 -8.32 13.47
N GLU A 12 -4.34 -9.61 13.27
CA GLU A 12 -3.23 -10.35 13.88
C GLU A 12 -1.89 -10.17 13.15
N LYS A 13 -1.89 -9.71 11.89
CA LYS A 13 -0.67 -9.45 11.15
C LYS A 13 -0.10 -8.08 11.50
N GLU A 14 0.88 -8.05 12.41
CA GLU A 14 1.60 -6.83 12.76
C GLU A 14 2.34 -6.22 11.58
N ASP A 15 2.87 -7.04 10.66
CA ASP A 15 3.57 -6.57 9.45
C ASP A 15 2.68 -5.76 8.51
N ALA A 16 1.36 -5.94 8.58
CA ALA A 16 0.38 -5.24 7.75
C ALA A 16 -0.16 -3.95 8.39
N LYS A 17 0.20 -3.63 9.65
CA LYS A 17 -0.29 -2.43 10.34
C LYS A 17 0.20 -1.17 9.64
N GLY A 18 -0.75 -0.31 9.27
CA GLY A 18 -0.43 0.93 8.58
C GLY A 18 0.12 0.75 7.16
N LEU A 19 -0.10 -0.42 6.53
CA LEU A 19 0.13 -0.64 5.11
C LEU A 19 -1.19 -0.67 4.34
N ALA A 20 -1.18 -0.08 3.16
CA ALA A 20 -2.28 -0.11 2.22
C ALA A 20 -1.75 -0.47 0.84
N GLU A 21 -2.38 -1.47 0.21
CA GLU A 21 -2.08 -1.87 -1.15
C GLU A 21 -3.00 -1.11 -2.11
N VAL A 22 -2.40 -0.38 -3.04
CA VAL A 22 -3.10 0.31 -4.13
C VAL A 22 -2.95 -0.50 -5.39
N ILE A 23 -4.07 -1.02 -5.90
CA ILE A 23 -4.10 -1.89 -7.08
C ILE A 23 -4.60 -1.09 -8.28
N VAL A 24 -3.71 -0.87 -9.25
CA VAL A 24 -4.04 -0.27 -10.54
C VAL A 24 -4.51 -1.36 -11.49
N ALA A 25 -5.74 -1.84 -11.31
CA ALA A 25 -6.32 -2.95 -12.08
C ALA A 25 -6.54 -2.62 -13.58
N LYS A 26 -6.72 -1.35 -13.93
CA LYS A 26 -6.92 -0.92 -15.32
C LYS A 26 -6.29 0.43 -15.55
N HIS A 27 -5.43 0.51 -16.57
CA HIS A 27 -4.80 1.75 -17.01
C HIS A 27 -4.83 1.79 -18.55
N ARG A 28 -5.38 2.86 -19.15
CA ARG A 28 -5.56 2.97 -20.61
C ARG A 28 -4.27 3.24 -21.40
N LYS A 29 -3.22 3.74 -20.74
CA LYS A 29 -1.96 4.17 -21.39
C LYS A 29 -0.72 3.80 -20.58
N GLY A 30 -0.75 2.70 -19.84
CA GLY A 30 0.41 2.30 -19.06
C GLY A 30 0.23 0.96 -18.36
N GLN A 31 1.23 0.61 -17.57
CA GLN A 31 1.26 -0.64 -16.84
C GLN A 31 0.21 -0.65 -15.73
N THR A 32 -0.38 -1.83 -15.52
CA THR A 32 -1.19 -2.18 -14.36
C THR A 32 -0.31 -2.88 -13.34
N GLY A 33 -0.48 -2.59 -12.06
CA GLY A 33 0.30 -3.21 -10.99
C GLY A 33 -0.27 -2.87 -9.62
N SER A 34 0.27 -3.49 -8.59
CA SER A 34 0.02 -3.11 -7.21
C SER A 34 1.21 -2.37 -6.63
N VAL A 35 0.94 -1.37 -5.79
CA VAL A 35 1.95 -0.58 -5.08
C VAL A 35 1.58 -0.60 -3.61
N MET A 36 2.55 -0.97 -2.77
CA MET A 36 2.42 -0.86 -1.32
C MET A 36 2.74 0.57 -0.87
N LEU A 37 1.85 1.16 -0.10
CA LEU A 37 2.02 2.48 0.52
C LEU A 37 1.80 2.37 2.02
N SER A 38 2.42 3.27 2.78
CA SER A 38 2.12 3.42 4.20
C SER A 38 0.87 4.28 4.37
N PHE A 39 -0.13 3.78 5.10
CA PHE A 39 -1.37 4.50 5.43
C PHE A 39 -1.35 4.93 6.89
N ARG A 40 -1.42 6.25 7.12
CA ARG A 40 -1.52 6.85 8.44
C ARG A 40 -2.98 7.14 8.75
N GLY A 41 -3.62 6.25 9.51
CA GLY A 41 -5.04 6.38 9.89
C GLY A 41 -5.38 7.66 10.65
N GLU A 42 -4.44 8.18 11.44
CA GLU A 42 -4.60 9.41 12.23
C GLU A 42 -4.82 10.67 11.38
N THR A 43 -4.15 10.75 10.23
CA THR A 43 -4.20 11.92 9.33
C THR A 43 -4.88 11.59 8.00
N LEU A 44 -5.44 10.38 7.85
CA LEU A 44 -6.01 9.85 6.60
C LEU A 44 -5.08 10.07 5.38
N SER A 45 -3.77 9.95 5.60
CA SER A 45 -2.75 10.32 4.62
C SER A 45 -1.92 9.09 4.21
N PHE A 46 -1.49 9.08 2.94
CA PHE A 46 -0.58 8.06 2.41
C PHE A 46 0.85 8.60 2.38
N ALA A 47 1.81 7.80 2.82
CA ALA A 47 3.23 8.07 2.75
C ALA A 47 3.93 6.98 1.92
N ASN A 48 5.08 7.33 1.35
CA ASN A 48 5.92 6.35 0.70
C ASN A 48 6.38 5.30 1.72
N PRO A 49 6.42 4.01 1.36
CA PRO A 49 7.05 3.01 2.19
C PRO A 49 8.53 3.38 2.40
N PRO A 50 9.15 2.97 3.53
CA PRO A 50 10.58 3.16 3.72
C PRO A 50 11.32 2.57 2.52
N LEU A 51 12.34 3.29 2.04
CA LEU A 51 13.12 2.86 0.89
C LEU A 51 13.61 1.42 1.12
N PRO A 52 13.45 0.51 0.14
CA PRO A 52 14.10 -0.78 0.22
C PRO A 52 15.61 -0.53 0.28
N SER A 53 16.27 -1.10 1.27
CA SER A 53 17.71 -0.91 1.55
C SER A 53 18.65 -1.48 0.47
N ASP A 54 18.11 -2.01 -0.64
CA ASP A 54 18.85 -2.72 -1.69
C ASP A 54 18.88 -1.96 -3.02
N THR A 55 19.39 -0.73 -3.01
CA THR A 55 19.85 -0.08 -4.26
C THR A 55 21.21 0.56 -4.00
N PHE A 56 22.26 -0.25 -4.16
CA PHE A 56 23.63 0.19 -4.42
C PHE A 56 23.85 0.30 -5.92
#